data_AF-A0A660PT17-F1
#
_entry.id   AF-A0A660PT17-F1
#
_cell.length_a   1.000
_cell.length_b   1.000
_cell.length_c   1.000
_cell.angle_alpha   90.00
_cell.angle_beta   90.00
_cell.angle_gamma   90.00
#
_symmetry.space_group_name_H-M   'P 1'
#
loop_
_entity.id
_entity.type
_entity.pdbx_description
1 polymer ?
#
loop_
_entity_poly.entity_id
_entity_poly.type
_entity_poly.pdbx_seq_one_letter_code
_entity_poly.pdbx_strand_id
1 'polypeptide(L)'
;RGLLALSSDRGRTWELTGAIVDTATFFDILMLDSKRAYIVGTGGEILYTGDSGRNWTPEASTTGFDLNAVHLAGNRIFVCGKKGTLIYTDLEK
;
A
#
# COMPACT_ATOMS: atom_id res chain seq x y z
N ARG A 1 13.29 -1.59 5.79
CA ARG A 1 12.51 -2.84 5.94
C ARG A 1 11.18 -2.47 6.57
N GLY A 2 10.08 -2.69 5.86
CA GLY A 2 8.73 -2.60 6.42
C GLY A 2 8.32 -3.90 7.12
N LEU A 3 7.31 -3.83 7.99
CA LEU A 3 6.67 -4.96 8.64
C LEU A 3 5.17 -4.88 8.35
N LEU A 4 4.57 -6.00 7.92
CA LEU A 4 3.12 -6.15 7.85
C LEU A 4 2.68 -7.19 8.87
N ALA A 5 1.77 -6.78 9.74
CA ALA A 5 1.20 -7.64 10.76
C ALA A 5 -0.29 -7.39 10.87
N LEU A 6 -1.03 -8.47 11.08
CA LEU A 6 -2.47 -8.46 11.27
C LEU A 6 -2.78 -8.81 12.73
N SER A 7 -3.82 -8.19 13.28
CA SER A 7 -4.37 -8.58 14.58
C SER A 7 -5.82 -9.00 14.44
N SER A 8 -6.17 -10.12 15.06
CA SER A 8 -7.55 -10.62 15.16
C SER A 8 -8.20 -10.33 16.52
N ASP A 9 -7.44 -9.78 17.47
CA ASP A 9 -7.83 -9.64 18.88
C ASP A 9 -7.77 -8.20 19.40
N ARG A 10 -7.91 -7.22 18.48
CA ARG A 10 -7.86 -5.77 18.74
C ARG A 10 -6.48 -5.29 19.21
N GLY A 11 -5.42 -5.83 18.62
CA GLY A 11 -4.04 -5.40 18.83
C GLY A 11 -3.36 -5.98 20.06
N ARG A 12 -3.93 -7.02 20.69
CA ARG A 12 -3.28 -7.71 21.82
C ARG A 12 -2.19 -8.64 21.33
N THR A 13 -2.42 -9.31 20.19
CA THR A 13 -1.45 -10.11 19.46
C THR A 13 -1.42 -9.72 17.99
N TRP A 14 -0.28 -9.98 17.37
CA TRP A 14 0.02 -9.61 15.99
C TRP A 14 0.66 -10.81 15.29
N GLU A 15 0.09 -11.18 14.15
CA GLU A 15 0.59 -12.25 13.29
C GLU A 15 1.20 -11.63 12.04
N LEU A 16 2.42 -12.04 11.69
CA LEU A 16 3.05 -11.56 10.46
C LEU A 16 2.29 -12.11 9.26
N THR A 17 1.90 -11.22 8.36
CA THR A 17 1.29 -11.62 7.10
C THR A 17 2.40 -12.18 6.21
N GLY A 18 2.21 -13.37 5.64
CA GLY A 18 3.27 -14.12 4.91
C GLY A 18 3.87 -13.41 3.68
N ALA A 19 3.33 -12.26 3.28
CA ALA A 19 3.91 -11.39 2.26
C ALA A 19 5.05 -10.55 2.86
N ILE A 20 6.24 -11.16 3.00
CA ILE A 20 7.48 -10.41 3.18
C ILE A 20 7.81 -9.77 1.82
N VAL A 21 7.50 -8.50 1.66
CA VAL A 21 8.02 -7.70 0.54
C VAL A 21 9.40 -7.19 0.96
N ASP A 22 10.40 -8.04 0.77
CA ASP A 22 11.64 -8.09 1.57
C ASP A 22 12.61 -6.91 1.40
N THR A 23 12.32 -5.96 0.50
CA THR A 23 13.24 -4.84 0.20
C THR A 23 12.67 -3.46 0.50
N ALA A 24 11.34 -3.29 0.53
CA ALA A 24 10.74 -1.98 0.64
C ALA A 24 10.58 -1.50 2.10
N THR A 25 10.64 -0.18 2.30
CA THR A 25 10.12 0.49 3.50
C THR A 25 8.80 1.15 3.11
N PHE A 26 7.75 0.88 3.88
CA PHE A 26 6.42 1.43 3.64
C PHE A 26 6.29 2.81 4.30
N PHE A 27 5.61 3.73 3.64
CA PHE A 27 5.46 5.11 4.10
C PHE A 27 4.01 5.50 4.37
N ASP A 28 3.05 4.96 3.64
CA ASP A 28 1.63 5.29 3.81
C ASP A 28 0.71 4.15 3.38
N ILE A 29 -0.53 4.16 3.89
CA ILE A 29 -1.59 3.19 3.59
C ILE A 29 -2.92 3.90 3.35
N LEU A 30 -3.61 3.50 2.27
CA LEU A 30 -4.97 3.92 1.97
C LEU A 30 -5.92 2.73 2.12
N MET A 31 -6.85 2.83 3.06
CA MET A 31 -7.99 1.90 3.15
C MET A 31 -9.11 2.40 2.24
N LEU A 32 -9.62 1.55 1.35
CA LEU A 32 -10.82 1.84 0.56
C LEU A 32 -12.08 1.35 1.28
N ASP A 33 -11.99 0.19 1.94
CA ASP A 33 -13.02 -0.39 2.78
C ASP A 33 -12.38 -1.41 3.75
N SER A 34 -13.18 -2.26 4.39
CA SER A 34 -12.69 -3.25 5.36
C SER A 34 -11.86 -4.40 4.76
N LYS A 35 -11.86 -4.55 3.43
CA LYS A 35 -11.15 -5.61 2.70
C LYS A 35 -10.06 -5.08 1.79
N ARG A 36 -10.27 -3.91 1.19
CA ARG A 36 -9.41 -3.35 0.15
C ARG A 36 -8.52 -2.23 0.69
N ALA A 37 -7.23 -2.32 0.41
CA ALA A 37 -6.26 -1.28 0.77
C ALA A 37 -5.05 -1.25 -0.16
N TYR A 38 -4.38 -0.11 -0.20
CA TYR A 38 -3.11 0.11 -0.90
C TYR A 38 -2.03 0.57 0.07
N ILE A 39 -0.80 0.07 -0.09
CA ILE A 39 0.40 0.55 0.62
C ILE A 39 1.39 1.07 -0.41
N VAL A 40 2.10 2.15 -0.07
CA VAL A 40 3.17 2.72 -0.90
C VAL A 40 4.47 2.82 -0.13
N GLY A 41 5.61 2.78 -0.84
CA GLY A 41 6.91 2.77 -0.19
C GLY A 41 8.09 3.14 -1.07
N THR A 42 9.28 2.75 -0.59
CA THR A 42 10.55 2.99 -1.28
C THR A 42 10.63 2.28 -2.62
N GLY A 43 11.40 2.83 -3.56
CA GLY A 43 11.70 2.13 -4.82
C GLY A 43 10.50 2.00 -5.77
N GLY A 44 9.47 2.83 -5.59
CA GLY A 44 8.25 2.74 -6.38
C GLY A 44 7.27 1.66 -5.94
N GLU A 45 7.47 1.08 -4.75
CA GLU A 45 6.62 -0.02 -4.26
C GLU A 45 5.16 0.42 -4.10
N ILE A 46 4.25 -0.38 -4.66
CA ILE A 46 2.80 -0.28 -4.47
C ILE A 46 2.30 -1.70 -4.20
N LEU A 47 1.62 -1.90 -3.07
CA LEU A 47 0.97 -3.16 -2.74
C LEU A 47 -0.53 -2.96 -2.63
N TYR A 48 -1.29 -3.95 -3.07
CA TYR A 48 -2.74 -4.01 -2.90
C TYR A 48 -3.13 -5.24 -2.09
N THR A 49 -4.17 -5.11 -1.28
CA THR A 49 -4.88 -6.24 -0.69
C THR A 49 -6.36 -6.14 -1.01
N GLY A 50 -7.00 -7.29 -1.25
CA GLY A 50 -8.45 -7.41 -1.37
C GLY A 50 -9.09 -8.29 -0.30
N ASP A 51 -8.30 -8.73 0.70
CA ASP A 51 -8.70 -9.74 1.69
C ASP A 51 -8.39 -9.33 3.14
N SER A 52 -8.48 -8.02 3.41
CA SER A 52 -8.21 -7.40 4.70
C SER A 52 -6.75 -7.53 5.14
N GLY A 53 -5.81 -7.47 4.19
CA GLY A 53 -4.38 -7.48 4.49
C GLY A 53 -3.81 -8.86 4.82
N ARG A 54 -4.56 -9.96 4.55
CA ARG A 54 -4.02 -11.32 4.72
C ARG A 54 -3.00 -11.63 3.63
N ASN A 55 -3.27 -11.18 2.40
CA ASN A 55 -2.37 -11.26 1.27
C ASN A 55 -2.19 -9.86 0.65
N TRP A 56 -0.96 -9.59 0.21
CA TRP A 56 -0.58 -8.36 -0.47
C TRP A 56 0.03 -8.72 -1.82
N THR A 57 -0.49 -8.13 -2.89
CA THR A 57 -0.02 -8.32 -4.26
C THR A 57 0.63 -7.05 -4.79
N PRO A 58 1.79 -7.14 -5.47
CA PRO A 58 2.42 -5.96 -6.07
C PRO A 58 1.56 -5.39 -7.20
N GLU A 59 1.48 -4.07 -7.26
CA GLU A 59 0.86 -3.32 -8.35
C GLU A 59 1.93 -2.61 -9.18
N ALA A 60 1.65 -2.40 -10.47
CA ALA A 60 2.60 -1.78 -11.36
C ALA A 60 2.80 -0.29 -11.04
N SER A 61 4.03 0.11 -10.80
CA SER A 61 4.45 1.51 -10.72
C SER A 61 5.17 1.94 -11.99
N THR A 62 5.01 3.21 -12.37
CA THR A 62 5.70 3.82 -13.52
C THR A 62 7.03 4.47 -13.12
N THR A 63 7.44 4.34 -11.86
CA THR A 63 8.67 4.95 -11.31
C THR A 63 9.43 3.98 -10.40
N GLY A 64 10.74 4.21 -10.27
CA GLY A 64 11.58 3.61 -9.23
C GLY A 64 11.87 4.55 -8.06
N PHE A 65 11.23 5.72 -7.99
CA PHE A 65 11.39 6.67 -6.89
C PHE A 65 10.46 6.34 -5.72
N ASP A 66 10.87 6.69 -4.51
CA ASP A 66 10.06 6.53 -3.30
C ASP A 66 8.71 7.24 -3.44
N LEU A 67 7.64 6.51 -3.10
CA LEU A 67 6.27 6.96 -3.04
C LEU A 67 5.90 7.21 -1.58
N ASN A 68 5.61 8.45 -1.23
CA ASN A 68 5.54 8.91 0.16
C ASN A 68 4.12 9.00 0.71
N ALA A 69 3.11 9.19 -0.14
CA ALA A 69 1.71 9.32 0.30
C ALA A 69 0.75 8.78 -0.75
N VAL A 70 -0.37 8.24 -0.27
CA VAL A 70 -1.47 7.73 -1.10
C VAL A 70 -2.81 8.29 -0.60
N HIS A 71 -3.65 8.78 -1.51
CA HIS A 71 -4.90 9.43 -1.14
C HIS A 71 -6.02 9.15 -2.14
N LEU A 72 -7.23 8.92 -1.65
CA LEU A 72 -8.44 8.81 -2.47
C LEU A 72 -9.14 10.17 -2.55
N ALA A 73 -9.35 10.69 -3.75
CA ALA A 73 -10.19 11.86 -4.00
C ALA A 73 -11.23 11.53 -5.08
N GLY A 74 -12.50 11.48 -4.67
CA GLY A 74 -13.59 11.02 -5.53
C GLY A 74 -13.38 9.56 -5.93
N ASN A 75 -13.35 9.29 -7.24
CA ASN A 75 -13.11 7.95 -7.79
C ASN A 75 -11.63 7.67 -8.13
N ARG A 76 -10.72 8.55 -7.71
CA ARG A 76 -9.31 8.50 -8.11
C ARG A 76 -8.37 8.36 -6.92
N ILE A 77 -7.47 7.40 -7.01
CA ILE A 77 -6.33 7.26 -6.10
C ILE A 77 -5.17 8.06 -6.69
N PHE A 78 -4.61 8.94 -5.87
CA PHE A 78 -3.39 9.68 -6.16
C PHE A 78 -2.25 9.17 -5.28
N VAL A 79 -1.06 9.03 -5.85
CA VAL A 79 0.16 8.71 -5.13
C VAL A 79 1.22 9.73 -5.48
N CYS A 80 1.84 10.35 -4.47
CA CYS A 80 2.93 11.30 -4.67
C CYS A 80 4.21 10.86 -3.95
N GLY A 81 5.35 11.33 -4.45
CA GLY A 81 6.66 10.86 -4.00
C GLY A 81 7.82 11.78 -4.35
N LYS A 82 9.03 11.25 -4.21
CA LYS A 82 10.27 11.98 -4.50
C LYS A 82 10.33 12.47 -5.94
N LYS A 83 11.19 13.48 -6.18
CA LYS A 83 11.44 14.06 -7.52
C LYS A 83 10.18 14.60 -8.21
N GLY A 84 9.16 14.99 -7.43
CA GLY A 84 7.90 15.50 -7.98
C GLY A 84 7.05 14.43 -8.64
N THR A 85 7.30 13.14 -8.35
CA THR A 85 6.46 12.05 -8.86
C THR A 85 5.02 12.22 -8.36
N LEU A 86 4.09 12.16 -9.30
CA LEU A 86 2.66 12.04 -9.09
C LEU A 86 2.13 11.01 -10.08
N ILE A 87 1.50 9.95 -9.58
CA ILE A 87 0.79 8.95 -10.37
C ILE A 87 -0.64 8.84 -9.86
N TYR A 88 -1.56 8.37 -10.70
CA TYR A 88 -2.94 8.17 -10.30
C TYR A 88 -3.59 7.01 -11.05
N THR A 89 -4.63 6.46 -10.46
CA THR A 89 -5.56 5.52 -11.11
C THR A 89 -6.98 5.80 -10.68
N ASP A 90 -7.93 5.54 -11.56
CA ASP A 90 -9.36 5.50 -11.18
C ASP A 90 -9.66 4.12 -10.57
N LEU A 91 -10.58 4.06 -9.59
CA LEU A 91 -10.92 2.81 -8.88
C LEU A 91 -11.55 1.78 -9.82
N GLU A 92 -12.40 2.23 -10.74
CA GLU A 92 -12.89 1.57 -11.96
C GLU A 92 -13.41 2.68 -12.90
N LYS A 93 -13.68 2.37 -14.17
CA LYS A 93 -14.35 3.30 -15.11
C LYS A 93 -15.77 3.63 -14.65
#